data_AF-X0Q7X7-F1
#
_entry.id   AF-X0Q7X7-F1
#
_cell.length_a   1.000
_cell.length_b   1.000
_cell.length_c   1.000
_cell.angle_alpha   90.00
_cell.angle_beta   90.00
_cell.angle_gamma   90.00
#
_symmetry.space_group_name_H-M   'P 1'
#
loop_
_entity.id
_entity.type
_entity.pdbx_description
1 polymer ?
#
loop_
_entity_poly.entity_id
_entity_poly.type
_entity_poly.pdbx_seq_one_letter_code
_entity_poly.pdbx_strand_id
1 'polypeptide(L)'
;MVNTELLLLYWDIGRAILDRQAAEGWGGKVIDRLAVDLQSEFPEMRGFSRSNLHYMRKVASEWPRSAFVQQAVGQLPWGHVLLLIDRFDDRASRDWYAASAFDRGWSRNVLMHQIRNRLDQRIGAAPSNFHRAPSGRRL
;
A
#
# COMPACT_ATOMS: atom_id res chain seq x y z
N MET A 1 8.70 1.07 -13.33
CA MET A 1 9.63 0.58 -12.30
C MET A 1 9.17 1.12 -10.96
N VAL A 2 9.17 0.29 -9.92
CA VAL A 2 8.86 0.71 -8.55
C VAL A 2 10.15 1.14 -7.87
N ASN A 3 10.12 2.27 -7.17
CA ASN A 3 11.25 2.74 -6.38
C ASN A 3 11.07 2.24 -4.94
N THR A 4 11.64 1.09 -4.64
CA THR A 4 11.54 0.43 -3.33
C THR A 4 12.17 1.26 -2.21
N GLU A 5 13.26 2.00 -2.50
CA GLU A 5 13.90 2.90 -1.52
C GLU A 5 12.95 4.05 -1.13
N LEU A 6 12.25 4.63 -2.11
CA LEU A 6 11.26 5.67 -1.84
C LEU A 6 10.07 5.15 -1.01
N LEU A 7 9.60 3.92 -1.30
CA LEU A 7 8.54 3.28 -0.52
C LEU A 7 8.98 3.00 0.93
N LEU A 8 10.22 2.55 1.11
CA LEU A 8 10.82 2.34 2.43
C LEU A 8 10.95 3.65 3.21
N LEU A 9 11.43 4.71 2.56
CA LEU A 9 11.49 6.05 3.16
C LEU A 9 10.11 6.52 3.62
N TYR A 10 9.09 6.35 2.78
CA TYR A 10 7.72 6.72 3.11
C TYR A 10 7.17 5.90 4.29
N TRP A 11 7.47 4.60 4.35
CA TRP A 11 7.13 3.78 5.50
C TRP A 11 7.84 4.27 6.78
N ASP A 12 9.13 4.59 6.69
CA ASP A 12 9.95 5.07 7.81
C ASP A 12 9.47 6.39 8.39
N ILE A 13 9.12 7.34 7.52
CA ILE A 13 8.51 8.61 7.94
C ILE A 13 7.18 8.33 8.66
N GLY A 14 6.36 7.43 8.11
CA GLY A 14 5.11 7.01 8.76
C GLY A 14 5.32 6.43 10.16
N ARG A 15 6.33 5.57 10.33
CA ARG A 15 6.70 4.98 11.62
C ARG A 15 7.18 6.03 12.61
N ALA A 16 8.05 6.94 12.16
CA ALA A 16 8.56 8.04 12.98
C ALA A 16 7.44 8.98 13.46
N ILE A 17 6.41 9.20 12.64
CA ILE A 17 5.20 9.93 13.06
C ILE A 17 4.48 9.16 14.18
N LEU A 18 4.21 7.85 14.00
CA LEU A 18 3.54 7.03 15.00
C LEU A 18 4.29 7.01 16.34
N ASP A 19 5.62 6.88 16.30
CA ASP A 19 6.46 6.87 17.50
C ASP A 19 6.36 8.19 18.29
N ARG A 20 6.46 9.33 17.59
CA ARG A 20 6.31 10.64 18.23
C ARG A 20 4.90 10.88 18.77
N GLN A 21 3.86 10.42 18.07
CA GLN A 21 2.49 10.53 18.56
C GLN A 21 2.28 9.73 19.85
N ALA A 22 2.88 8.53 19.94
CA ALA A 22 2.80 7.70 21.13
C ALA A 22 3.60 8.26 22.32
N ALA A 23 4.79 8.81 22.06
CA ALA A 23 5.67 9.33 23.11
C ALA A 23 5.18 10.67 23.69
N GLU A 24 4.65 11.56 22.85
CA GLU A 24 4.43 12.96 23.22
C GLU A 24 2.94 13.37 23.20
N GLY A 25 2.01 12.45 22.93
CA GLY A 25 0.57 12.74 22.86
C GLY A 25 0.22 13.71 21.71
N TRP A 26 1.07 13.73 20.70
CA TRP A 26 1.11 14.75 19.67
C TRP A 26 -0.06 14.61 18.67
N GLY A 27 -1.00 15.58 18.71
CA GLY A 27 -2.15 15.64 17.81
C GLY A 27 -1.82 16.00 16.35
N GLY A 28 -2.84 16.26 15.53
CA GLY A 28 -2.71 16.50 14.08
C GLY A 28 -1.75 17.64 13.66
N LYS A 29 -1.40 18.56 14.56
CA LYS A 29 -0.48 19.68 14.32
C LYS A 29 0.98 19.26 14.05
N VAL A 30 1.34 18.01 14.34
CA VAL A 30 2.71 17.51 14.10
C VAL A 30 2.95 17.17 12.66
N ILE A 31 1.96 16.60 12.00
CA ILE A 31 2.04 16.32 10.57
C ILE A 31 2.14 17.63 9.80
N ASP A 32 1.47 18.69 10.27
CA ASP A 32 1.50 20.01 9.65
C ASP A 32 2.90 20.64 9.74
N ARG A 33 3.50 20.63 10.94
CA ARG A 33 4.87 21.12 11.13
C ARG A 33 5.88 20.29 10.35
N LEU A 34 5.81 18.96 10.44
CA LEU A 34 6.70 18.06 9.71
C LEU A 34 6.59 18.24 8.20
N ALA A 35 5.39 18.50 7.66
CA ALA A 35 5.22 18.79 6.23
C ALA A 35 5.99 20.05 5.82
N VAL A 36 5.86 21.12 6.60
CA VAL A 36 6.53 22.40 6.34
C VAL A 36 8.04 22.23 6.46
N ASP A 37 8.51 21.57 7.52
CA ASP A 37 9.93 21.35 7.78
C ASP A 37 10.57 20.53 6.64
N LEU A 38 9.98 19.39 6.28
CA LEU A 38 10.50 18.53 5.20
C LEU A 38 10.47 19.20 3.83
N GLN A 39 9.45 19.99 3.53
CA GLN A 39 9.39 20.73 2.26
C GLN A 39 10.42 21.87 2.21
N SER A 40 10.71 22.48 3.34
CA SER A 40 11.69 23.58 3.44
C SER A 40 13.12 23.06 3.39
N GLU A 41 13.38 21.93 4.04
CA GLU A 41 14.69 21.27 4.07
C GLU A 41 15.01 20.56 2.75
N PHE A 42 14.00 20.02 2.07
CA PHE A 42 14.16 19.27 0.81
C PHE A 42 13.27 19.85 -0.32
N PRO A 43 13.51 21.09 -0.79
CA PRO A 43 12.62 21.78 -1.74
C PRO A 43 12.52 21.09 -3.11
N GLU A 44 13.57 20.38 -3.52
CA GLU A 44 13.60 19.62 -4.78
C GLU A 44 12.85 18.27 -4.69
N MET A 45 12.54 17.80 -3.48
CA MET A 45 11.85 16.54 -3.26
C MET A 45 10.33 16.74 -3.26
N ARG A 46 9.64 15.98 -4.11
CA ARG A 46 8.18 15.90 -4.11
C ARG A 46 7.72 14.79 -3.17
N GLY A 47 6.51 14.92 -2.63
CA GLY A 47 5.88 13.86 -1.82
C GLY A 47 5.80 14.16 -0.33
N PHE A 48 6.29 15.29 0.16
CA PHE A 48 6.16 15.71 1.56
C PHE A 48 4.97 16.62 1.82
N SER A 49 3.88 16.47 1.06
CA SER A 49 2.63 17.17 1.38
C SER A 49 2.03 16.63 2.68
N ARG A 50 1.32 17.48 3.42
CA ARG A 50 0.56 17.09 4.62
C ARG A 50 -0.27 15.82 4.39
N SER A 51 -1.04 15.79 3.30
CA SER A 51 -1.86 14.64 2.95
C SER A 51 -1.03 13.38 2.72
N ASN A 52 0.13 13.50 2.07
CA ASN A 52 0.99 12.34 1.83
C ASN A 52 1.62 11.81 3.13
N LEU A 53 1.98 12.69 4.07
CA LEU A 53 2.45 12.27 5.41
C LEU A 53 1.35 11.53 6.20
N HIS A 54 0.08 11.93 6.06
CA HIS A 54 -1.03 11.16 6.63
C HIS A 54 -1.10 9.75 6.03
N TYR A 55 -0.90 9.62 4.72
CA TYR A 55 -0.83 8.30 4.07
C TYR A 55 0.38 7.48 4.51
N MET A 56 1.57 8.08 4.60
CA MET A 56 2.78 7.44 5.12
C MET A 56 2.51 6.84 6.50
N ARG A 57 1.93 7.64 7.41
CA ARG A 57 1.53 7.20 8.74
C ARG A 57 0.51 6.06 8.70
N LYS A 58 -0.52 6.17 7.85
CA LYS A 58 -1.54 5.13 7.71
C LYS A 58 -0.91 3.82 7.23
N VAL A 59 -0.10 3.85 6.17
CA VAL A 59 0.60 2.66 5.67
C VAL A 59 1.48 2.03 6.76
N ALA A 60 2.24 2.83 7.51
CA ALA A 60 3.07 2.30 8.60
C ALA A 60 2.26 1.68 9.74
N SER A 61 1.01 2.14 9.98
CA SER A 61 0.12 1.54 10.97
C SER A 61 -0.56 0.25 10.51
N GLU A 62 -0.68 0.04 9.21
CA GLU A 62 -1.41 -1.09 8.62
C GLU A 62 -0.51 -2.27 8.26
N TRP A 63 0.74 -2.00 7.86
CA TRP A 63 1.71 -3.04 7.50
C TRP A 63 2.99 -2.93 8.33
N PRO A 64 3.42 -3.99 9.02
CA PRO A 64 4.77 -4.09 9.56
C PRO A 64 5.83 -3.95 8.47
N ARG A 65 6.99 -3.38 8.78
CA ARG A 65 8.06 -3.11 7.80
C ARG A 65 8.44 -4.32 6.96
N SER A 66 8.66 -5.47 7.61
CA SER A 66 9.05 -6.72 6.95
C SER A 66 7.99 -7.21 5.97
N ALA A 67 6.71 -7.11 6.38
CA ALA A 67 5.58 -7.47 5.53
C ALA A 67 5.42 -6.50 4.36
N PHE A 68 5.60 -5.20 4.59
CA PHE A 68 5.49 -4.19 3.52
C PHE A 68 6.49 -4.46 2.39
N VAL A 69 7.76 -4.75 2.70
CA VAL A 69 8.80 -5.01 1.70
C VAL A 69 8.56 -6.32 0.92
N GLN A 70 8.06 -7.35 1.60
CA GLN A 70 7.91 -8.69 1.02
C GLN A 70 6.58 -8.89 0.29
N GLN A 71 5.52 -8.20 0.74
CA GLN A 71 4.19 -8.34 0.16
C GLN A 71 4.04 -7.51 -1.12
N ALA A 72 3.11 -7.93 -1.97
CA ALA A 72 2.81 -7.27 -3.24
C ALA A 72 2.55 -5.76 -3.09
N VAL A 73 2.00 -5.31 -1.96
CA VAL A 73 1.75 -3.89 -1.69
C VAL A 73 3.02 -3.03 -1.72
N GLY A 74 4.17 -3.51 -1.24
CA GLY A 74 5.45 -2.80 -1.34
C GLY A 74 6.17 -3.00 -2.66
N GLN A 75 5.57 -3.75 -3.58
CA GLN A 75 6.03 -3.94 -4.95
C GLN A 75 5.16 -3.18 -5.96
N LEU A 76 4.23 -2.35 -5.48
CA LEU A 76 3.38 -1.51 -6.30
C LEU A 76 3.84 -0.05 -6.26
N PRO A 77 3.60 0.74 -7.31
CA PRO A 77 3.78 2.19 -7.25
C PRO A 77 2.97 2.80 -6.12
N TRP A 78 3.50 3.82 -5.45
CA TRP A 78 2.87 4.46 -4.29
C TRP A 78 1.40 4.87 -4.56
N GLY A 79 1.09 5.38 -5.75
CA GLY A 79 -0.28 5.75 -6.12
C GLY A 79 -1.29 4.61 -6.13
N HIS A 80 -0.85 3.35 -6.30
CA HIS A 80 -1.69 2.16 -6.12
C HIS A 80 -1.90 1.88 -4.64
N VAL A 81 -0.86 2.00 -3.82
CA VAL A 81 -0.97 1.81 -2.36
C VAL A 81 -1.97 2.80 -1.77
N LEU A 82 -1.90 4.08 -2.17
CA LEU A 82 -2.88 5.10 -1.77
C LEU A 82 -4.30 4.70 -2.18
N LEU A 83 -4.47 4.23 -3.43
CA LEU A 83 -5.77 3.78 -3.91
C LEU A 83 -6.33 2.64 -3.06
N LEU A 84 -5.50 1.70 -2.62
CA LEU A 84 -5.94 0.58 -1.78
C LEU A 84 -6.32 1.06 -0.37
N ILE A 85 -5.55 1.98 0.20
CA ILE A 85 -5.90 2.64 1.48
C ILE A 85 -7.24 3.36 1.39
N ASP A 86 -7.49 4.09 0.29
CA ASP A 86 -8.72 4.88 0.11
C ASP A 86 -9.97 4.03 -0.11
N ARG A 87 -9.82 2.80 -0.59
CA ARG A 87 -10.94 1.97 -1.07
C ARG A 87 -11.37 0.89 -0.11
N PHE A 88 -10.52 0.52 0.83
CA PHE A 88 -10.77 -0.60 1.73
C PHE A 88 -10.38 -0.23 3.15
N ASP A 89 -11.21 -0.58 4.11
CA ASP A 89 -10.92 -0.43 5.54
C ASP A 89 -10.14 -1.63 6.08
N ASP A 90 -10.35 -2.82 5.50
CA ASP A 90 -9.74 -4.07 5.94
C ASP A 90 -8.45 -4.41 5.16
N ARG A 91 -7.50 -5.05 5.85
CA ARG A 91 -6.21 -5.43 5.25
C ARG A 91 -6.34 -6.57 4.23
N ALA A 92 -7.29 -7.49 4.39
CA ALA A 92 -7.42 -8.65 3.51
C ALA A 92 -7.77 -8.25 2.07
N SER A 93 -8.71 -7.34 1.89
CA SER A 93 -9.09 -6.78 0.58
C SER A 93 -7.92 -6.03 -0.06
N ARG A 94 -7.19 -5.23 0.72
CA ARG A 94 -6.01 -4.51 0.22
C ARG A 94 -4.94 -5.47 -0.28
N ASP A 95 -4.62 -6.50 0.51
CA ASP A 95 -3.60 -7.48 0.18
C ASP A 95 -3.99 -8.31 -1.05
N TRP A 96 -5.27 -8.71 -1.18
CA TRP A 96 -5.77 -9.47 -2.32
C TRP A 96 -5.70 -8.67 -3.63
N TYR A 97 -6.14 -7.41 -3.61
CA TYR A 97 -6.07 -6.54 -4.78
C TYR A 97 -4.63 -6.12 -5.11
N ALA A 98 -3.77 -5.97 -4.10
CA ALA A 98 -2.35 -5.71 -4.30
C ALA A 98 -1.67 -6.88 -5.03
N ALA A 99 -1.88 -8.11 -4.56
CA ALA A 99 -1.37 -9.32 -5.20
C ALA A 99 -1.87 -9.44 -6.65
N SER A 100 -3.17 -9.27 -6.87
CA SER A 100 -3.76 -9.32 -8.21
C SER A 100 -3.20 -8.26 -9.15
N ALA A 101 -2.97 -7.04 -8.65
CA ALA A 101 -2.40 -5.95 -9.45
C ALA A 101 -0.94 -6.19 -9.79
N PHE A 102 -0.17 -6.75 -8.84
CA PHE A 102 1.23 -7.11 -9.03
C PHE A 102 1.38 -8.22 -10.06
N ASP A 103 0.69 -9.35 -9.86
CA ASP A 103 0.78 -10.53 -10.72
C ASP A 103 0.36 -10.26 -12.17
N ARG A 104 -0.62 -9.36 -12.36
CA ARG A 104 -1.20 -9.05 -13.68
C ARG A 104 -0.70 -7.73 -14.27
N GLY A 105 0.24 -7.06 -13.60
CA GLY A 105 0.82 -5.79 -14.05
C GLY A 105 -0.21 -4.68 -14.24
N TRP A 106 -1.22 -4.58 -13.38
CA TRP A 106 -2.29 -3.58 -13.53
C TRP A 106 -1.76 -2.16 -13.34
N SER A 107 -2.11 -1.28 -14.29
CA SER A 107 -2.02 0.16 -14.05
C SER A 107 -3.00 0.58 -12.94
N ARG A 108 -2.79 1.76 -12.35
CA ARG A 108 -3.66 2.29 -11.30
C ARG A 108 -5.12 2.38 -11.76
N ASN A 109 -5.33 2.73 -13.03
CA ASN A 109 -6.67 2.84 -13.62
C ASN A 109 -7.33 1.47 -13.80
N VAL A 110 -6.56 0.45 -14.20
CA VAL A 110 -7.06 -0.92 -14.30
C VAL A 110 -7.40 -1.45 -12.90
N LEU A 111 -6.54 -1.24 -11.91
CA LEU A 111 -6.82 -1.59 -10.51
C LEU A 111 -8.13 -0.93 -10.02
N MET A 112 -8.30 0.38 -10.22
CA MET A 112 -9.53 1.10 -9.89
C MET A 112 -10.76 0.48 -10.57
N HIS A 113 -10.66 0.12 -11.85
CA HIS A 113 -11.74 -0.52 -12.59
C HIS A 113 -12.09 -1.90 -12.01
N GLN A 114 -11.10 -2.71 -11.66
CA GLN A 114 -11.31 -4.03 -11.06
C GLN A 114 -11.88 -3.98 -9.64
N ILE A 115 -11.53 -2.94 -8.87
CA ILE A 115 -12.15 -2.64 -7.57
C ILE A 115 -13.63 -2.29 -7.77
N ARG A 116 -13.94 -1.37 -8.70
CA ARG A 116 -15.33 -0.95 -8.98
C ARG A 116 -16.21 -2.11 -9.43
N ASN A 117 -15.65 -3.02 -10.21
CA ASN A 117 -16.36 -4.19 -10.70
C ASN A 117 -16.34 -5.38 -9.72
N ARG A 118 -15.80 -5.22 -8.50
CA ARG A 118 -15.74 -6.29 -7.46
C ARG A 118 -15.24 -7.62 -8.01
N LEU A 119 -14.07 -7.59 -8.64
CA LEU A 119 -13.46 -8.78 -9.24
C LEU A 119 -13.31 -9.95 -8.27
N ASP A 120 -12.97 -9.66 -7.01
CA ASP A 120 -12.90 -10.62 -5.91
C ASP A 120 -14.19 -11.46 -5.80
N GLN A 121 -15.35 -10.80 -5.83
CA GLN A 121 -16.66 -11.45 -5.74
C GLN A 121 -16.97 -12.28 -6.98
N ARG A 122 -16.55 -11.81 -8.17
CA ARG A 122 -16.77 -12.52 -9.43
C ARG A 122 -15.91 -13.77 -9.56
N ILE A 123 -14.67 -13.72 -9.07
CA ILE A 123 -13.79 -14.90 -9.04
C ILE A 123 -14.27 -15.90 -7.99
N GLY A 124 -14.74 -15.43 -6.82
CA GLY A 124 -15.30 -16.29 -5.78
C GLY A 124 -16.68 -16.88 -6.13
N ALA A 125 -17.49 -16.21 -6.95
CA ALA A 125 -18.81 -16.66 -7.39
C ALA A 125 -18.77 -17.53 -8.66
N ALA A 126 -17.65 -17.56 -9.40
CA ALA A 126 -17.46 -18.53 -10.45
C ALA A 126 -17.31 -19.92 -9.82
N PRO A 127 -18.04 -20.97 -10.28
CA PRO A 127 -17.79 -22.32 -9.82
C PRO A 127 -16.32 -22.65 -10.11
N SER A 128 -15.52 -22.82 -9.07
CA SER A 128 -14.09 -23.04 -9.21
C SER A 128 -13.84 -24.43 -9.81
N ASN A 129 -13.75 -24.53 -11.13
CA ASN A 129 -13.14 -25.67 -11.84
C ASN A 129 -11.61 -25.68 -11.70
N PHE A 130 -11.09 -25.25 -10.56
CA PHE A 130 -9.69 -25.46 -10.17
C PHE A 130 -9.63 -26.59 -9.14
N HIS A 131 -10.17 -27.75 -9.50
CA HIS A 131 -9.83 -29.00 -8.85
C HIS A 131 -9.28 -29.95 -9.90
N ARG A 132 -8.02 -30.36 -9.70
CA ARG A 132 -7.32 -31.52 -10.29
C ARG A 132 -6.63 -31.33 -11.64
N ALA A 133 -5.35 -30.94 -11.60
CA ALA A 133 -4.36 -31.56 -12.48
C ALA A 133 -3.94 -32.88 -11.81
N PRO A 134 -4.20 -34.06 -12.41
CA PRO A 134 -3.66 -35.30 -11.87
C PRO A 134 -2.14 -35.31 -12.11
N SER A 135 -1.42 -35.45 -11.01
CA SER A 135 -0.01 -35.83 -10.98
C SER A 135 0.14 -37.21 -11.63
N GLY A 136 0.72 -37.26 -12.84
CA GLY A 136 1.09 -38.49 -13.52
C GLY A 136 2.60 -38.66 -13.49
N ARG A 137 3.07 -39.54 -12.61
CA ARG A 137 4.48 -39.92 -12.40
C ARG A 137 4.92 -40.91 -13.49
N ARG A 138 6.14 -40.71 -13.98
CA ARG A 138 7.14 -41.68 -14.52
C ARG A 138 6.64 -42.98 -15.15
N LEU A 139 7.05 -43.22 -16.39
CA LEU A 139 7.86 -44.39 -16.75
C LEU A 139 9.10 -43.90 -17.50
#